data_AF-A0A524GDK3-F1
#
_entry.id   AF-A0A524GDK3-F1
#
_cell.length_a   1.000
_cell.length_b   1.000
_cell.length_c   1.000
_cell.angle_alpha   90.00
_cell.angle_beta   90.00
_cell.angle_gamma   90.00
#
_symmetry.space_group_name_H-M   'P 1'
#
loop_
_entity.id
_entity.type
_entity.pdbx_description
1 polymer ?
#
loop_
_entity_poly.entity_id
_entity_poly.type
_entity_poly.pdbx_seq_one_letter_code
_entity_poly.pdbx_strand_id
1 'polypeptide(L)' 'MNKIFYNSKLKDLTKQLRNNSTKAEIKLWNYLKGKQLMGYDFHRQKPIDNYVVDFFCNKLMLAIEVDGYTHTF' A
#
# COMPACT_ATOMS: atom_id res chain seq x y z
N MET A 1 -0.81 -7.72 17.69
CA MET A 1 -1.01 -7.08 16.36
C MET A 1 -2.43 -7.36 15.94
N ASN A 2 -3.18 -6.32 15.55
CA ASN A 2 -4.54 -6.51 15.06
C ASN A 2 -4.51 -7.33 13.76
N LYS A 3 -5.33 -8.38 13.71
CA LYS A 3 -5.47 -9.20 12.51
C LYS A 3 -6.35 -8.44 11.53
N ILE A 4 -5.77 -8.04 10.40
CA ILE A 4 -6.52 -7.40 9.32
C ILE A 4 -7.03 -8.47 8.37
N PHE A 5 -8.35 -8.54 8.25
CA PHE A 5 -9.04 -9.42 7.30
C PHE A 5 -9.10 -8.76 5.94
N TYR A 6 -9.05 -9.58 4.89
CA TYR A 6 -9.19 -9.13 3.52
C TYR A 6 -9.79 -10.23 2.65
N ASN A 7 -10.44 -9.82 1.57
CA ASN A 7 -10.99 -10.70 0.56
C ASN A 7 -9.85 -11.39 -0.21
N SER A 8 -9.76 -12.72 -0.09
CA SER A 8 -8.70 -13.52 -0.70
C SER A 8 -8.63 -13.40 -2.23
N LYS A 9 -9.72 -12.98 -2.89
CA LYS A 9 -9.76 -12.71 -4.33
C LYS A 9 -8.87 -11.53 -4.74
N LEU A 10 -8.50 -10.65 -3.82
CA LEU A 10 -7.63 -9.49 -4.08
C LEU A 10 -6.14 -9.86 -4.21
N LYS A 11 -5.75 -11.13 -4.01
CA LYS A 11 -4.34 -11.55 -4.08
C LYS A 11 -3.71 -11.28 -5.45
N ASP A 12 -4.42 -11.63 -6.52
CA ASP A 12 -3.91 -11.44 -7.88
C ASP A 12 -3.85 -9.96 -8.23
N LEU A 13 -4.88 -9.19 -7.87
CA LEU A 13 -4.90 -7.74 -8.00
C LEU A 13 -3.72 -7.09 -7.26
N THR A 14 -3.47 -7.48 -6.01
CA THR A 14 -2.35 -6.98 -5.21
C THR A 14 -1.00 -7.24 -5.91
N LYS A 15 -0.82 -8.44 -6.50
CA LYS A 15 0.39 -8.78 -7.25
C LYS A 15 0.52 -7.91 -8.51
N GLN A 16 -0.57 -7.70 -9.24
CA GLN A 16 -0.60 -6.84 -10.42
C GLN A 16 -0.24 -5.39 -10.07
N LEU A 17 -0.86 -4.82 -9.03
CA LEU A 17 -0.58 -3.44 -8.58
C LEU A 17 0.88 -3.27 -8.17
N ARG A 18 1.45 -4.24 -7.44
CA ARG A 18 2.88 -4.23 -7.07
C ARG A 18 3.85 -4.24 -8.25
N ASN A 19 3.44 -4.82 -9.37
CA ASN A 19 4.27 -4.90 -10.57
C ASN A 19 4.07 -3.67 -11.49
N ASN A 20 2.97 -2.94 -11.31
CA ASN A 20 2.56 -1.82 -12.14
C ASN A 20 2.41 -0.51 -11.34
N SER A 21 3.15 -0.36 -10.23
CA SER A 21 3.12 0.86 -9.41
C SER A 21 3.48 2.11 -10.20
N THR A 22 2.82 3.22 -9.87
CA THR A 22 3.17 4.52 -10.45
C THR A 22 4.57 4.99 -10.05
N LYS A 23 5.13 5.95 -10.78
CA LYS A 23 6.42 6.58 -10.41
C LYS A 23 6.37 7.21 -9.01
N ALA A 24 5.22 7.77 -8.63
CA ALA A 24 5.01 8.38 -7.32
C ALA A 24 5.02 7.33 -6.20
N GLU A 25 4.28 6.23 -6.36
CA GLU A 25 4.33 5.09 -5.44
C GLU A 25 5.74 4.50 -5.32
N ILE A 26 6.45 4.27 -6.44
CA ILE A 26 7.81 3.73 -6.42
C ILE A 26 8.74 4.64 -5.62
N LYS A 27 8.65 5.95 -5.84
CA LYS A 27 9.45 6.93 -5.10
C LYS A 27 9.14 6.89 -3.61
N LEU A 28 7.86 6.92 -3.22
CA LEU A 28 7.46 6.84 -1.82
C LEU A 28 7.90 5.52 -1.17
N TRP A 29 7.73 4.40 -1.88
CA TRP A 29 8.12 3.08 -1.38
C TRP A 29 9.60 3.00 -1.02
N ASN A 30 10.48 3.67 -1.78
CA ASN A 30 11.91 3.70 -1.46
C ASN A 30 12.22 4.37 -0.11
N TYR A 31 11.39 5.32 0.34
CA TYR A 31 11.51 5.94 1.67
C TYR A 31 10.87 5.11 2.77
N LEU A 32 9.80 4.36 2.47
CA LEU A 32 9.03 3.62 3.48
C LEU A 32 9.54 2.20 3.75
N LYS A 33 10.09 1.53 2.73
CA LYS A 33 10.48 0.11 2.82
C LYS A 33 11.50 -0.16 3.92
N GLY A 34 11.50 -1.37 4.45
CA GLY A 34 12.55 -1.83 5.36
C GLY A 34 12.63 -1.07 6.69
N LYS A 35 11.50 -0.49 7.15
CA LYS A 35 11.42 0.29 8.39
C LYS A 35 12.32 1.54 8.43
N GLN A 36 12.71 2.04 7.26
CA GLN A 36 13.57 3.23 7.14
C GLN A 36 12.92 4.48 7.74
N LEU A 37 11.60 4.63 7.64
CA LEU A 37 10.89 5.76 8.24
C LEU A 37 10.61 5.50 9.72
N MET A 38 11.49 6.04 10.58
CA MET A 38 11.34 6.04 12.04
C MET A 38 11.09 4.63 12.65
N GLY A 39 11.54 3.56 11.98
CA GLY A 39 11.34 2.18 12.44
C GLY A 39 9.95 1.59 12.17
N TYR A 40 9.06 2.30 11.47
CA TYR A 40 7.71 1.81 11.17
C TYR A 40 7.68 0.89 9.95
N ASP A 41 7.00 -0.24 10.09
CA ASP A 41 6.85 -1.22 9.01
C ASP A 41 5.66 -0.87 8.11
N PHE A 42 5.95 -0.48 6.88
CA PHE A 42 4.97 -0.18 5.84
C PHE A 42 4.88 -1.31 4.83
N HIS A 43 3.65 -1.67 4.46
CA HIS A 43 3.34 -2.72 3.49
C HIS A 43 2.72 -2.04 2.27
N ARG A 44 3.29 -2.26 1.08
CA ARG A 44 2.71 -1.74 -0.17
C ARG A 44 1.60 -2.64 -0.71
N GLN A 45 0.60 -2.03 -1.33
CA GLN A 45 -0.55 -2.68 -1.96
C GLN A 45 -1.15 -3.70 -0.99
N LYS A 46 -1.67 -3.19 0.14
CA LYS A 46 -2.16 -3.99 1.25
C LYS A 46 -3.67 -4.21 1.07
N PRO A 47 -4.14 -5.46 0.90
CA PRO A 47 -5.57 -5.72 0.90
C PRO A 47 -6.14 -5.57 2.31
N ILE A 48 -7.25 -4.85 2.42
CA ILE A 48 -8.01 -4.58 3.65
C ILE A 48 -9.49 -4.67 3.29
N ASP A 49 -10.20 -5.59 3.94
CA ASP A 49 -11.58 -5.94 3.59
C ASP A 49 -11.72 -6.19 2.07
N ASN A 50 -12.49 -5.36 1.36
CA ASN A 50 -12.71 -5.49 -0.09
C ASN A 50 -11.86 -4.52 -0.94
N TYR A 51 -10.90 -3.83 -0.33
CA TYR A 51 -10.08 -2.81 -0.97
C TYR A 51 -8.59 -3.15 -0.92
N VAL A 52 -7.79 -2.53 -1.78
CA VAL A 52 -6.32 -2.57 -1.73
C VAL A 52 -5.84 -1.13 -1.57
N VAL A 53 -5.13 -0.86 -0.47
CA VAL A 53 -4.55 0.47 -0.20
C VAL A 53 -3.08 0.51 -0.64
N ASP A 54 -2.61 1.65 -1.14
CA ASP A 54 -1.25 1.78 -1.69
C ASP A 54 -0.18 1.46 -0.65
N PHE A 55 -0.29 2.02 0.56
CA PHE A 55 0.60 1.72 1.68
C PHE A 55 -0.15 1.63 3.00
N PHE A 56 0.27 0.69 3.84
CA PHE A 56 -0.34 0.50 5.16
C PHE A 56 0.69 0.23 6.26
N CYS A 57 0.53 0.90 7.40
CA CYS A 57 1.29 0.61 8.63
C CYS A 57 0.37 0.09 9.73
N ASN A 58 0.56 -1.18 10.12
CA ASN A 58 -0.28 -1.83 11.14
C ASN A 58 -0.12 -1.25 12.55
N LYS A 59 1.09 -0.77 12.89
CA LYS A 59 1.36 -0.19 14.22
C LYS A 59 0.65 1.16 14.40
N LEU A 60 0.57 1.93 13.33
CA LEU A 60 -0.05 3.26 13.33
C LEU A 60 -1.53 3.23 12.94
N MET A 61 -2.04 2.09 12.46
CA MET A 61 -3.37 2.00 11.83
C MET A 61 -3.55 3.06 10.73
N LEU A 62 -2.49 3.26 9.94
CA LEU A 62 -2.40 4.33 8.94
C LEU A 62 -2.38 3.73 7.53
N ALA A 63 -3.33 4.15 6.71
CA ALA A 63 -3.29 3.99 5.26
C ALA A 63 -2.79 5.29 4.61
N ILE A 64 -2.02 5.15 3.53
CA ILE A 64 -1.57 6.26 2.69
C ILE A 64 -1.94 5.90 1.25
N GLU A 65 -2.76 6.72 0.61
CA GLU A 65 -3.09 6.62 -0.82
C GLU A 65 -2.33 7.70 -1.59
N VAL A 66 -1.75 7.34 -2.72
CA VAL A 66 -1.02 8.27 -3.57
C VAL A 66 -1.90 8.67 -4.74
N ASP A 67 -2.66 9.74 -4.55
CA ASP A 67 -3.48 10.30 -5.63
C ASP A 67 -2.57 10.91 -6.71
N GLY A 68 -2.70 10.38 -7.93
CA GLY A 68 -2.02 10.91 -9.11
C GLY A 68 -2.79 12.06 -9.77
N TYR A 69 -2.06 12.92 -10.48
CA TYR A 69 -2.64 13.78 -11.52
C TYR A 69 -2.94 12.95 -12.77
N THR A 70 -3.93 12.06 -12.69
CA THR A 70 -4.49 11.37 -13.89
C THR A 70 -6.02 11.43 -13.95
N HIS A 71 -6.65 12.17 -13.04
CA HIS A 71 -8.03 12.64 -13.22
C HIS A 71 -8.07 13.90 -14.10
N THR A 72 -7.53 13.83 -15.31
CA THR A 72 -7.95 14.74 -16.38
C THR A 72 -9.01 14.01 -17.19
N PHE A 73 -10.26 14.29 -16.82
CA PHE A 73 -11.53 14.14 -17.53
C PHE A 73 -11.69 12.98 -18.54
#